data_AF-A0A7V4JKJ6-F1
#
_entry.id   AF-A0A7V4JKJ6-F1
#
_cell.length_a   1.000
_cell.length_b   1.000
_cell.length_c   1.000
_cell.angle_alpha   90.00
_cell.angle_beta   90.00
_cell.angle_gamma   90.00
#
_symmetry.space_group_name_H-M   'P 1'
#
loop_
_entity.id
_entity.type
_entity.pdbx_description
1 polymer ?
#
loop_
_entity_poly.entity_id
_entity_poly.type
_entity_poly.pdbx_seq_one_letter_code
_entity_poly.pdbx_strand_id
1 'polypeptide(L)'
;MDEVNARENCRARSTLKKEIENYLHKDAIIAAYKELGINLTITANFDSFDNVPQKVAQIVHEASDSPKAWNELTDKEKEEKESKAKRVLCSRAPRYMNSTLLHEIDPDGDLLQWFKDINDLLNKAGGELCR
;
A
#
# COMPACT_ATOMS: atom_id res chain seq x y z
N MET A 1 -2.15 7.47 21.25
CA MET A 1 -1.14 6.40 21.06
C MET A 1 -0.58 5.95 22.38
N ASP A 2 -0.22 6.87 23.27
CA ASP A 2 0.45 6.58 24.54
C ASP A 2 -0.35 5.66 25.45
N GLU A 3 -1.66 5.87 25.57
CA GLU A 3 -2.54 4.98 26.36
C GLU A 3 -2.58 3.53 25.85
N VAL A 4 -2.37 3.31 24.56
CA VAL A 4 -2.29 1.96 23.96
C VAL A 4 -0.91 1.37 24.20
N ASN A 5 0.14 2.19 24.06
CA ASN A 5 1.54 1.79 24.29
C ASN A 5 1.84 1.51 25.78
N ALA A 6 1.02 2.00 26.70
CA ALA A 6 1.12 1.69 28.13
C ALA A 6 0.58 0.30 28.50
N ARG A 7 -0.16 -0.37 27.61
CA ARG A 7 -0.72 -1.71 27.85
C ARG A 7 0.31 -2.78 27.51
N GLU A 8 0.28 -3.87 28.27
CA GLU A 8 1.12 -5.03 28.00
C GLU A 8 0.80 -5.64 26.63
N ASN A 9 1.83 -6.09 25.91
CA ASN A 9 1.75 -6.70 24.58
C ASN A 9 1.00 -5.86 23.52
N CYS A 10 0.95 -4.53 23.69
CA CYS A 10 0.36 -3.60 22.73
C CYS A 10 1.41 -2.64 22.16
N ARG A 11 1.28 -2.31 20.87
CA ARG A 11 2.07 -1.23 20.25
C ARG A 11 1.24 -0.50 19.19
N ALA A 12 1.12 0.81 19.35
CA ALA A 12 0.52 1.75 18.42
C ALA A 12 1.60 2.57 17.72
N ARG A 13 1.45 2.75 16.40
CA ARG A 13 2.30 3.59 15.54
C ARG A 13 1.47 4.61 14.75
N SER A 14 2.11 5.73 14.45
CA SER A 14 1.71 6.67 13.41
C SER A 14 2.78 6.55 12.34
N THR A 15 2.36 6.37 11.10
CA THR A 15 3.25 6.34 9.95
C THR A 15 3.33 7.72 9.32
N LEU A 16 4.38 7.97 8.54
CA LEU A 16 4.58 9.21 7.78
C LEU A 16 3.70 9.29 6.54
N LYS A 17 3.19 8.15 6.08
CA LYS A 17 2.25 8.06 4.96
C LYS A 17 0.85 7.65 5.41
N LYS A 18 -0.14 8.10 4.63
CA LYS A 18 -1.57 7.97 4.94
C LYS A 18 -2.06 6.53 4.91
N GLU A 19 -1.67 5.75 3.90
CA GLU A 19 -2.16 4.39 3.67
C GLU A 19 -1.01 3.44 3.30
N ILE A 20 -1.23 2.13 3.40
CA ILE A 20 -0.19 1.13 3.12
C ILE A 20 0.22 1.14 1.64
N GLU A 21 -0.72 1.49 0.77
CA GLU A 21 -0.53 1.60 -0.67
C GLU A 21 0.45 2.73 -1.04
N ASN A 22 0.62 3.75 -0.19
CA ASN A 22 1.62 4.82 -0.38
C ASN A 22 3.07 4.32 -0.21
N TYR A 23 3.26 3.11 0.30
CA TYR A 23 4.56 2.45 0.39
C TYR A 23 4.84 1.50 -0.77
N LEU A 24 3.94 1.41 -1.76
CA LEU A 24 4.21 0.64 -2.97
C LEU A 24 5.00 1.48 -3.96
N HIS A 25 6.13 0.93 -4.42
CA HIS A 25 6.91 1.56 -5.47
C HIS A 25 6.18 1.48 -6.82
N LYS A 26 6.28 2.53 -7.65
CA LYS A 26 5.63 2.62 -8.96
C LYS A 26 5.91 1.41 -9.85
N ASP A 27 7.14 0.90 -9.82
CA ASP A 27 7.55 -0.22 -10.67
C ASP A 27 6.88 -1.54 -10.24
N ALA A 28 6.63 -1.73 -8.94
CA ALA A 28 5.89 -2.87 -8.44
C ALA A 28 4.41 -2.80 -8.83
N ILE A 29 3.83 -1.59 -8.83
CA ILE A 29 2.46 -1.36 -9.31
C ILE A 29 2.37 -1.66 -10.82
N ILE A 30 3.30 -1.12 -11.63
CA ILE A 30 3.35 -1.38 -13.08
C ILE A 30 3.47 -2.88 -13.34
N ALA A 31 4.36 -3.59 -12.65
CA ALA A 31 4.54 -5.03 -12.81
C ALA A 31 3.29 -5.83 -12.46
N ALA A 32 2.59 -5.47 -11.36
CA ALA A 32 1.36 -6.13 -10.95
C ALA A 32 0.22 -5.99 -11.96
N TYR A 33 0.10 -4.84 -12.61
CA TYR A 33 -0.90 -4.64 -13.66
C TYR A 33 -0.49 -5.26 -15.00
N LYS A 34 0.82 -5.29 -15.30
CA LYS A 34 1.35 -6.00 -16.46
C LYS A 34 1.05 -7.50 -16.39
N GLU A 35 1.11 -8.11 -15.20
CA GLU A 35 0.67 -9.49 -14.96
C GLU A 35 -0.81 -9.72 -15.33
N LEU A 36 -1.64 -8.69 -15.17
CA LEU A 36 -3.07 -8.70 -15.54
C LEU A 36 -3.32 -8.34 -17.01
N GLY A 37 -2.27 -8.15 -17.81
CA GLY A 37 -2.38 -7.75 -19.22
C GLY A 37 -2.67 -6.26 -19.42
N ILE A 38 -2.50 -5.43 -18.38
CA ILE A 38 -2.76 -3.99 -18.44
C ILE A 38 -1.42 -3.24 -18.40
N ASN A 39 -1.09 -2.52 -19.46
CA ASN A 39 0.12 -1.71 -19.52
C ASN A 39 -0.14 -0.32 -18.93
N LEU A 40 0.35 -0.08 -17.72
CA LEU A 40 0.27 1.22 -17.08
C LEU A 40 1.52 2.06 -17.34
N THR A 41 1.33 3.38 -17.43
CA THR A 41 2.42 4.36 -17.48
C THR A 41 2.36 5.19 -16.19
N ILE A 42 3.31 4.96 -15.27
CA ILE A 42 3.46 5.71 -14.03
C ILE A 42 4.90 6.23 -13.97
N THR A 43 5.07 7.56 -14.04
CA THR A 43 6.39 8.19 -14.21
C THR A 43 7.13 8.43 -12.90
N ALA A 44 6.41 8.63 -11.80
CA ALA A 44 6.94 8.90 -10.48
C ALA A 44 6.18 8.11 -9.40
N ASN A 45 6.79 7.96 -8.23
CA ASN A 45 6.12 7.41 -7.06
C ASN A 45 5.02 8.38 -6.58
N PHE A 46 4.00 7.84 -5.90
CA PHE A 46 2.93 8.64 -5.32
C PHE A 46 3.38 9.33 -4.04
N ASP A 47 2.78 10.49 -3.75
CA ASP A 47 3.08 11.27 -2.55
C ASP A 47 2.51 10.59 -1.29
N SER A 48 3.05 10.95 -0.12
CA SER A 48 2.72 10.34 1.17
C SER A 48 1.25 10.41 1.56
N PHE A 49 0.50 11.38 1.03
CA PHE A 49 -0.91 11.62 1.35
C PHE A 49 -1.87 11.46 0.16
N ASP A 50 -1.35 11.01 -0.98
CA ASP A 50 -2.17 10.69 -2.12
C ASP A 50 -3.14 9.55 -1.80
N ASN A 51 -4.36 9.62 -2.35
CA ASN A 51 -5.22 8.45 -2.48
C ASN A 51 -4.68 7.59 -3.65
N VAL A 52 -3.70 6.74 -3.35
CA VAL A 52 -3.07 5.85 -4.35
C VAL A 52 -4.09 4.92 -5.02
N PRO A 53 -5.02 4.25 -4.29
CA PRO A 53 -6.08 3.48 -4.92
C PRO A 53 -6.87 4.24 -5.98
N GLN A 54 -7.29 5.47 -5.68
CA GLN A 54 -8.05 6.31 -6.61
C GLN A 54 -7.22 6.72 -7.83
N LYS A 55 -5.99 7.19 -7.63
CA LYS A 55 -5.10 7.59 -8.72
C LYS A 55 -4.80 6.40 -9.65
N VAL A 56 -4.50 5.23 -9.09
CA VAL A 56 -4.26 4.02 -9.88
C VAL A 56 -5.53 3.59 -10.62
N ALA A 57 -6.70 3.66 -9.99
CA ALA A 57 -7.97 3.36 -10.64
C ALA A 57 -8.24 4.27 -11.85
N GLN A 58 -7.90 5.56 -11.74
CA GLN A 58 -7.98 6.51 -12.84
C GLN A 58 -7.03 6.12 -13.98
N ILE A 59 -5.75 5.89 -13.70
CA ILE A 59 -4.75 5.52 -14.71
C ILE A 59 -5.15 4.21 -15.42
N VAL A 60 -5.66 3.22 -14.67
CA VAL A 60 -6.15 1.96 -15.24
C VAL A 60 -7.36 2.17 -16.13
N HIS A 61 -8.27 3.07 -15.76
CA HIS A 61 -9.45 3.37 -16.57
C HIS A 61 -9.07 4.12 -17.85
N GLU A 62 -8.14 5.07 -17.77
CA GLU A 62 -7.61 5.80 -18.93
C GLU A 62 -6.81 4.90 -19.86
N ALA A 63 -6.16 3.85 -19.32
CA ALA A 63 -5.50 2.81 -20.11
C ALA A 63 -6.47 1.77 -20.70
N SER A 64 -7.75 1.81 -20.32
CA SER A 64 -8.79 0.95 -20.88
C SER A 64 -9.53 1.65 -22.01
N ASP A 65 -10.02 0.92 -23.01
CA ASP A 65 -10.81 1.46 -24.13
C ASP A 65 -12.24 1.87 -23.70
N SER A 66 -12.39 2.49 -22.53
CA SER A 66 -13.69 2.90 -22.02
C SER A 66 -14.22 4.09 -22.83
N PRO A 67 -15.49 4.05 -23.26
CA PRO A 67 -16.08 5.14 -24.03
C PRO A 67 -16.39 6.39 -23.21
N LYS A 68 -16.38 6.30 -21.87
CA LYS A 68 -16.59 7.42 -20.96
C LYS A 68 -15.25 7.86 -20.38
N ALA A 69 -15.05 9.17 -20.27
CA ALA A 69 -13.92 9.72 -19.55
C ALA A 69 -14.10 9.56 -18.02
N TRP A 70 -13.00 9.54 -17.27
CA TRP A 70 -13.02 9.36 -15.81
C TRP A 70 -13.93 10.36 -15.09
N ASN A 71 -13.92 11.61 -15.53
CA ASN A 71 -14.73 12.70 -14.95
C ASN A 71 -16.23 12.53 -15.20
N GLU A 72 -16.63 11.79 -16.24
CA GLU A 72 -18.02 11.48 -16.58
C GLU A 72 -18.59 10.30 -15.79
N LEU A 73 -17.73 9.57 -15.06
CA LEU A 73 -18.18 8.50 -14.17
C LEU A 73 -18.86 9.06 -12.92
N THR A 74 -19.92 8.37 -12.51
CA THR A 74 -20.57 8.58 -11.22
C THR A 74 -19.62 8.23 -10.06
N ASP A 75 -19.89 8.78 -8.88
CA ASP A 75 -19.06 8.51 -7.70
C ASP A 75 -19.03 7.02 -7.35
N LYS A 76 -20.17 6.33 -7.54
CA LYS A 76 -20.26 4.88 -7.36
C LYS A 76 -19.36 4.12 -8.34
N GLU A 77 -19.34 4.50 -9.62
CA GLU A 77 -18.45 3.86 -10.61
C GLU A 77 -16.97 4.09 -10.27
N LYS A 78 -16.62 5.28 -9.76
CA LYS A 78 -15.26 5.60 -9.30
C LYS A 78 -14.88 4.76 -8.07
N GLU A 79 -15.76 4.66 -7.08
CA GLU A 79 -15.57 3.87 -5.87
C GLU A 79 -15.38 2.37 -6.17
N GLU A 80 -16.17 1.82 -7.09
CA GLU A 80 -16.02 0.43 -7.54
C GLU A 80 -14.66 0.18 -8.21
N LYS A 81 -14.16 1.15 -8.98
CA LYS A 81 -12.84 1.08 -9.63
C LYS A 81 -11.71 1.25 -8.61
N GLU A 82 -11.84 2.16 -7.66
CA GLU A 82 -10.92 2.36 -6.54
C GLU A 82 -10.80 1.08 -5.71
N SER A 83 -11.92 0.45 -5.35
CA SER A 83 -11.95 -0.81 -4.61
C SER A 83 -11.24 -1.95 -5.36
N LYS A 84 -11.43 -2.02 -6.69
CA LYS A 84 -10.73 -2.99 -7.55
C LYS A 84 -9.22 -2.71 -7.58
N ALA A 85 -8.82 -1.44 -7.70
CA ALA A 85 -7.42 -1.05 -7.68
C ALA A 85 -6.77 -1.39 -6.35
N LYS A 86 -7.39 -1.01 -5.22
CA LYS A 86 -6.95 -1.36 -3.87
C LYS A 86 -6.74 -2.86 -3.70
N ARG A 87 -7.67 -3.68 -4.19
CA ARG A 87 -7.53 -5.15 -4.15
C ARG A 87 -6.29 -5.63 -4.91
N VAL A 88 -5.99 -5.08 -6.08
CA VAL A 88 -4.78 -5.43 -6.85
C VAL A 88 -3.52 -4.94 -6.13
N LEU A 89 -3.52 -3.69 -5.67
CA LEU A 89 -2.42 -3.07 -4.94
C LEU A 89 -2.05 -3.86 -3.69
N CYS A 90 -3.03 -4.35 -2.91
CA CYS A 90 -2.71 -5.11 -1.69
C CYS A 90 -2.39 -6.59 -1.94
N SER A 91 -2.90 -7.21 -3.01
CA SER A 91 -2.74 -8.66 -3.24
C SER A 91 -1.61 -9.04 -4.19
N ARG A 92 -1.22 -8.14 -5.11
CA ARG A 92 -0.25 -8.43 -6.19
C ARG A 92 0.99 -7.56 -6.14
N ALA A 93 0.83 -6.23 -6.01
CA ALA A 93 1.98 -5.32 -6.00
C ALA A 93 3.07 -5.67 -4.98
N PRO A 94 2.77 -6.16 -3.74
CA PRO A 94 3.80 -6.49 -2.77
C PRO A 94 4.71 -7.64 -3.24
N ARG A 95 4.25 -8.49 -4.15
CA ARG A 95 5.05 -9.61 -4.72
C ARG A 95 6.19 -9.12 -5.61
N TYR A 96 6.07 -7.91 -6.13
CA TYR A 96 7.08 -7.25 -6.95
C TYR A 96 7.92 -6.24 -6.17
N MET A 97 7.61 -6.03 -4.89
CA MET A 97 8.43 -5.24 -3.99
C MET A 97 9.68 -6.04 -3.58
N ASN A 98 10.78 -5.33 -3.39
CA ASN A 98 12.01 -5.86 -2.82
C ASN A 98 12.63 -4.79 -1.91
N SER A 99 13.73 -5.12 -1.24
CA SER A 99 14.39 -4.21 -0.30
C SER A 99 14.85 -2.91 -0.95
N THR A 100 15.37 -2.95 -2.18
CA THR A 100 15.81 -1.75 -2.90
C THR A 100 14.64 -0.81 -3.15
N LEU A 101 13.54 -1.32 -3.71
CA LEU A 101 12.33 -0.53 -3.98
C LEU A 101 11.71 0.02 -2.70
N LEU A 102 11.74 -0.78 -1.62
CA LEU A 102 11.22 -0.36 -0.32
C LEU A 102 12.07 0.77 0.27
N HIS A 103 13.39 0.68 0.21
CA HIS A 103 14.28 1.74 0.71
C HIS A 103 14.13 3.05 -0.07
N GLU A 104 13.82 2.98 -1.37
CA GLU A 104 13.57 4.18 -2.19
C GLU A 104 12.25 4.87 -1.81
N ILE A 105 11.18 4.11 -1.54
CA ILE A 105 9.86 4.66 -1.23
C ILE A 105 9.66 4.95 0.26
N ASP A 106 10.41 4.28 1.14
CA ASP A 106 10.35 4.37 2.60
C ASP A 106 11.76 4.56 3.19
N PRO A 107 12.42 5.70 2.92
CA PRO A 107 13.78 5.95 3.40
C PRO A 107 13.87 6.04 4.93
N ASP A 108 12.79 6.43 5.59
CA ASP A 108 12.68 6.52 7.05
C ASP A 108 12.45 5.13 7.70
N GLY A 109 12.10 4.12 6.89
CA GLY A 109 11.98 2.72 7.31
C GLY A 109 10.77 2.43 8.20
N ASP A 110 9.67 3.15 8.01
CA ASP A 110 8.44 2.98 8.79
C ASP A 110 7.92 1.52 8.73
N LEU A 111 7.87 0.93 7.53
CA LEU A 111 7.37 -0.44 7.36
C LEU A 111 8.30 -1.47 7.97
N LEU A 112 9.61 -1.32 7.77
CA LEU A 112 10.59 -2.24 8.36
C LEU A 112 10.56 -2.17 9.88
N GLN A 113 10.39 -0.98 10.44
CA GLN A 113 10.25 -0.80 11.87
C GLN A 113 8.95 -1.42 12.39
N TRP A 114 7.86 -1.32 11.65
CA TRP A 114 6.61 -1.99 12.01
C TRP A 114 6.74 -3.52 12.02
N PHE A 115 7.44 -4.12 11.06
CA PHE A 115 7.71 -5.56 11.09
C PHE A 115 8.59 -6.00 12.25
N LYS A 116 9.62 -5.21 12.60
CA LYS A 116 10.45 -5.46 13.79
C LYS A 116 9.61 -5.45 15.06
N ASP A 117 8.70 -4.49 15.18
CA ASP A 117 7.80 -4.40 16.33
C ASP A 117 6.89 -5.62 16.49
N ILE A 118 6.31 -6.11 15.38
CA ILE A 118 5.49 -7.31 15.38
C ILE A 118 6.33 -8.50 15.84
N ASN A 119 7.55 -8.64 15.32
CA ASN A 119 8.47 -9.69 15.73
C ASN A 119 8.82 -9.62 17.23
N ASP A 120 9.08 -8.42 17.76
CA ASP A 120 9.37 -8.22 19.18
C ASP A 120 8.19 -8.64 20.06
N LEU A 121 6.96 -8.31 19.65
CA LEU A 121 5.74 -8.70 20.38
C LEU A 121 5.54 -10.21 20.38
N LEU A 122 5.75 -10.87 19.24
CA LEU A 122 5.64 -12.33 19.13
C LEU A 122 6.68 -13.04 20.01
N ASN A 123 7.92 -12.57 19.99
CA ASN A 123 9.00 -13.18 20.77
C ASN A 123 8.88 -12.92 22.27
N LYS A 124 8.32 -11.77 22.69
CA LYS A 124 8.01 -11.50 24.10
C LYS A 124 6.91 -12.42 24.63
N ALA A 125 5.81 -12.58 23.87
CA ALA A 125 4.72 -13.48 24.25
C ALA A 125 5.15 -14.96 24.34
N GLY A 126 6.10 -15.40 23.50
CA GLY A 126 6.65 -16.76 23.55
C GLY A 126 7.57 -17.03 24.76
N GLY A 127 8.17 -15.98 25.35
CA GLY A 127 9.03 -16.10 26.54
C GLY A 127 8.26 -16.28 27.86
N GLU A 128 6.97 -15.92 27.88
CA GLU A 128 6.11 -16.02 29.07
C GLU A 128 5.42 -17.40 29.21
N LEU A 129 5.38 -18.21 28.15
CA LEU A 129 4.81 -19.56 28.15
C LEU A 129 5.80 -20.67 28.59
N CYS A 130 7.07 -20.34 28.83
CA CYS A 130 8.11 -21.28 29.28
C CYS A 130 8.69 -20.97 30.67
N ARG A 131 7.92 -20.33 31.57
CA ARG A 131 8.26 -20.20 32.99
C ARG A 131 7.20 -20.79 33.89
#